data_AF-A0A1I5KWY5-F1
#
_entry.id   AF-A0A1I5KWY5-F1
#
_cell.length_a   1.000
_cell.length_b   1.000
_cell.length_c   1.000
_cell.angle_alpha   90.00
_cell.angle_beta   90.00
_cell.angle_gamma   90.00
#
_symmetry.space_group_name_H-M   'P 1'
#
loop_
_entity.id
_entity.type
_entity.pdbx_description
1 polymer ?
#
loop_
_entity_poly.entity_id
_entity_poly.type
_entity_poly.pdbx_seq_one_letter_code
_entity_poly.pdbx_strand_id
1 'polypeptide(L)'
;MKRSRADLPEPGALARLIDSEGRLAVRVTPGARTQAILIENEKVSAKVRAKPQNGAANEAVRVLLAQALRVAPSEVELLRGATSREKLFRIIRQL
;
A
#
# COMPACT_ATOMS: atom_id res chain seq x y z
N MET A 1 15.26 12.24 17.44
CA MET A 1 14.62 12.50 16.12
C MET A 1 13.28 11.76 16.08
N LYS A 2 12.15 12.48 15.94
CA LYS A 2 10.81 11.85 15.88
C LYS A 2 10.75 10.94 14.65
N ARG A 3 10.65 9.62 14.84
CA ARG A 3 10.27 8.68 13.77
C ARG A 3 8.96 9.23 13.19
N SER A 4 8.98 9.70 11.94
CA SER A 4 7.74 10.10 11.28
C SER A 4 6.89 8.83 11.19
N ARG A 5 5.85 8.71 12.03
CA ARG A 5 4.86 7.64 11.90
C ARG A 5 4.22 7.77 10.52
N ALA A 6 4.01 6.63 9.86
CA ALA A 6 3.20 6.62 8.65
C ALA A 6 1.76 6.99 9.03
N ASP A 7 1.12 7.79 8.18
CA ASP A 7 -0.28 8.16 8.33
C ASP A 7 -1.13 7.07 7.65
N LEU A 8 -1.78 6.23 8.45
CA LEU A 8 -2.48 5.03 7.99
C LEU A 8 -3.98 5.18 8.26
N PRO A 9 -4.85 4.73 7.33
CA PRO A 9 -6.27 4.68 7.59
C PRO A 9 -6.58 3.58 8.60
N GLU A 10 -7.81 3.60 9.11
CA GLU A 10 -8.35 2.47 9.88
C GLU A 10 -8.30 1.17 9.04
N PRO A 11 -7.84 0.04 9.60
CA PRO A 11 -7.67 -1.21 8.84
C PRO A 11 -8.96 -1.66 8.16
N GLY A 12 -10.11 -1.52 8.84
CA GLY A 12 -11.42 -1.88 8.29
C GLY A 12 -11.87 -1.00 7.13
N ALA A 13 -11.44 0.27 7.08
CA ALA A 13 -11.75 1.15 5.95
C ALA A 13 -10.97 0.71 4.69
N LEU A 14 -9.71 0.29 4.87
CA LEU A 14 -8.89 -0.22 3.77
C LEU A 14 -9.36 -1.63 3.33
N ALA A 15 -9.70 -2.49 4.28
CA ALA A 15 -10.16 -3.86 3.99
C ALA A 15 -11.45 -3.88 3.14
N ARG A 16 -12.37 -2.93 3.36
CA ARG A 16 -13.60 -2.79 2.56
C ARG A 16 -13.37 -2.49 1.07
N LEU A 17 -12.17 -2.02 0.70
CA LEU A 17 -11.82 -1.73 -0.69
C LEU A 17 -11.10 -2.89 -1.37
N ILE A 18 -10.89 -3.99 -0.66
CA ILE A 18 -10.38 -5.22 -1.24
C ILE A 18 -11.54 -5.94 -1.90
N ASP A 19 -11.37 -6.31 -3.17
CA ASP A 19 -12.42 -6.99 -3.93
C ASP A 19 -12.63 -8.45 -3.49
N SER A 20 -13.64 -9.10 -4.09
CA SER A 20 -13.97 -10.51 -3.79
C SER A 20 -12.86 -11.51 -4.13
N GLU A 21 -11.88 -11.13 -4.95
CA GLU A 21 -10.71 -11.95 -5.30
C GLU A 21 -9.51 -11.66 -4.37
N GLY A 22 -9.70 -10.79 -3.36
CA GLY A 22 -8.64 -10.39 -2.45
C GLY A 22 -7.68 -9.36 -3.05
N ARG A 23 -8.10 -8.60 -4.07
CA ARG A 23 -7.24 -7.64 -4.78
C ARG A 23 -7.52 -6.21 -4.36
N LEU A 24 -6.46 -5.43 -4.24
CA LEU A 24 -6.49 -4.02 -3.87
C LEU A 24 -5.77 -3.18 -4.92
N ALA A 25 -6.51 -2.28 -5.57
CA ALA A 25 -5.95 -1.31 -6.49
C ALA A 25 -5.38 -0.12 -5.71
N VAL A 26 -4.11 0.22 -5.98
CA VAL A 26 -3.37 1.25 -5.25
C VAL A 26 -2.61 2.15 -6.21
N ARG A 27 -2.85 3.47 -6.13
CA ARG A 27 -2.04 4.47 -6.82
C ARG A 27 -0.85 4.88 -5.96
N VAL A 28 0.36 4.75 -6.48
CA VAL A 28 1.60 4.96 -5.75
C VAL A 28 2.25 6.29 -6.12
N THR A 29 2.64 7.04 -5.09
CA THR A 29 3.47 8.23 -5.19
C THR A 29 4.84 7.95 -4.54
N PRO A 30 5.85 7.55 -5.32
CA PRO A 30 7.20 7.30 -4.83
C PRO A 30 7.96 8.61 -4.61
N GLY A 31 9.01 8.57 -3.76
CA GLY A 31 9.82 9.75 -3.44
C GLY A 31 9.08 10.85 -2.67
N ALA A 32 7.96 10.53 -2.01
CA ALA A 32 7.20 11.49 -1.23
C ALA A 32 7.97 11.92 0.04
N ARG A 33 7.71 13.13 0.54
CA ARG A 33 8.29 13.61 1.82
C ARG A 33 7.73 12.84 3.02
N THR A 34 6.51 12.35 2.90
CA THR A 34 5.77 11.61 3.93
C THR A 34 5.47 10.19 3.47
N GLN A 35 5.14 9.34 4.44
CA GLN A 35 4.65 7.99 4.20
C GLN A 35 3.20 7.93 4.67
N ALA A 36 2.29 7.55 3.79
CA ALA A 36 0.85 7.55 4.09
C ALA A 36 0.06 6.61 3.18
N ILE A 37 -1.08 6.12 3.66
CA ILE A 37 -2.15 5.55 2.83
C ILE A 37 -3.36 6.47 2.97
N LEU A 38 -3.94 6.87 1.85
CA LEU A 38 -5.10 7.74 1.77
C LEU A 38 -6.22 7.00 1.04
N ILE A 39 -7.44 7.18 1.50
CA ILE A 39 -8.65 6.66 0.86
C ILE A 39 -9.51 7.85 0.48
N GLU A 40 -9.72 8.04 -0.81
CA GLU A 40 -10.52 9.15 -1.36
C GLU A 40 -11.41 8.62 -2.48
N ASN A 41 -12.73 8.82 -2.40
CA ASN A 41 -13.69 8.32 -3.39
C ASN A 41 -13.46 6.83 -3.74
N GLU A 42 -13.31 5.99 -2.72
CA GLU A 42 -13.04 4.54 -2.84
C GLU A 42 -11.71 4.18 -3.54
N LYS A 43 -10.85 5.17 -3.80
CA LYS A 43 -9.51 4.95 -4.39
C LYS A 43 -8.45 5.00 -3.31
N VAL A 44 -7.57 4.02 -3.34
CA VAL A 44 -6.43 3.94 -2.42
C VAL A 44 -5.20 4.60 -3.06
N SER A 45 -4.59 5.54 -2.33
CA SER A 45 -3.33 6.17 -2.71
C SER A 45 -2.26 5.93 -1.65
N ALA A 46 -1.11 5.40 -2.05
CA ALA A 46 0.03 5.18 -1.17
C ALA A 46 1.16 6.16 -1.48
N LYS A 47 1.60 6.92 -0.48
CA LYS A 47 2.79 7.77 -0.53
C LYS A 47 3.93 7.03 0.17
N VAL A 48 5.06 6.88 -0.51
CA VAL A 48 6.26 6.25 0.05
C VAL A 48 7.48 7.12 -0.20
N ARG A 49 8.40 7.12 0.78
CA ARG A 49 9.68 7.83 0.67
C ARG A 49 10.65 7.16 -0.30
N ALA A 50 10.51 5.85 -0.51
CA ALA A 50 11.31 5.10 -1.45
C ALA A 50 11.18 5.68 -2.86
N LYS A 51 12.33 5.92 -3.51
CA LYS A 51 12.39 6.32 -4.92
C LYS A 51 11.97 5.13 -5.82
N PRO A 52 11.47 5.39 -7.04
CA PRO A 52 11.07 4.33 -7.97
C PRO A 52 12.29 3.69 -8.66
N GLN A 53 13.20 3.12 -7.87
CA GLN A 53 14.46 2.53 -8.35
C GLN A 53 14.54 1.10 -7.84
N ASN A 54 14.96 0.16 -8.68
CA ASN A 54 15.23 -1.24 -8.30
C ASN A 54 14.09 -1.89 -7.46
N GLY A 55 12.83 -1.58 -7.76
CA GLY A 55 11.68 -2.13 -7.03
C GLY A 55 11.48 -1.60 -5.60
N ALA A 56 12.29 -0.66 -5.11
CA ALA A 56 12.20 -0.15 -3.73
C ALA A 56 10.83 0.47 -3.41
N ALA A 57 10.20 1.14 -4.38
CA ALA A 57 8.84 1.67 -4.22
C ALA A 57 7.76 0.57 -4.22
N ASN A 58 8.01 -0.59 -4.81
CA ASN A 58 7.09 -1.73 -4.75
C ASN A 58 7.11 -2.32 -3.35
N GLU A 59 8.32 -2.57 -2.85
CA GLU A 59 8.54 -3.12 -1.52
C GLU A 59 8.04 -2.19 -0.41
N ALA A 60 8.34 -0.90 -0.51
CA ALA A 60 7.89 0.08 0.48
C ALA A 60 6.35 0.16 0.56
N VAL A 61 5.65 0.02 -0.57
CA VAL A 61 4.17 0.01 -0.58
C VAL A 61 3.64 -1.30 -0.03
N ARG A 62 4.24 -2.44 -0.39
CA ARG A 62 3.88 -3.76 0.15
C ARG A 62 3.92 -3.78 1.68
N VAL A 63 5.04 -3.33 2.25
CA VAL A 63 5.22 -3.21 3.70
C VAL A 63 4.22 -2.23 4.32
N LEU A 64 3.95 -1.11 3.66
CA LEU A 64 3.01 -0.11 4.15
C LEU A 64 1.56 -0.62 4.18
N LEU A 65 1.14 -1.35 3.15
CA LEU A 65 -0.17 -2.00 3.10
C LEU A 65 -0.31 -3.07 4.19
N ALA A 66 0.72 -3.89 4.38
CA ALA A 66 0.74 -4.91 5.42
C ALA A 66 0.58 -4.30 6.82
N GLN A 67 1.26 -3.18 7.09
CA GLN A 67 1.10 -2.43 8.34
C GLN A 67 -0.32 -1.89 8.53
N ALA A 68 -0.91 -1.30 7.48
CA ALA A 68 -2.27 -0.76 7.55
C ALA A 68 -3.33 -1.84 7.76
N LEU A 69 -3.13 -3.02 7.14
CA LEU A 69 -4.02 -4.17 7.26
C LEU A 69 -3.66 -5.09 8.45
N ARG A 70 -2.62 -4.76 9.23
CA ARG A 70 -2.12 -5.58 10.35
C ARG A 70 -1.86 -7.04 9.98
N VAL A 71 -1.35 -7.29 8.77
CA VAL A 71 -0.94 -8.61 8.28
C VAL A 71 0.57 -8.68 8.09
N ALA A 72 1.10 -9.89 7.87
CA ALA A 72 2.50 -10.04 7.51
C ALA A 72 2.74 -9.51 6.09
N PRO A 73 3.91 -8.92 5.78
CA PRO A 73 4.22 -8.49 4.43
C PRO A 73 4.10 -9.61 3.39
N SER A 74 4.41 -10.86 3.75
CA SER A 74 4.27 -12.04 2.89
C SER A 74 2.84 -12.27 2.39
N GLU A 75 1.84 -11.76 3.11
CA GLU A 75 0.43 -11.85 2.73
C GLU A 75 0.02 -10.78 1.70
N VAL A 76 0.95 -9.91 1.31
CA VAL A 76 0.73 -8.83 0.34
C VAL A 76 1.62 -9.10 -0.86
N GLU A 77 1.02 -9.44 -1.99
CA GLU A 77 1.74 -9.78 -3.23
C GLU A 77 1.43 -8.75 -4.31
N LEU A 78 2.45 -8.32 -5.08
CA LEU A 78 2.22 -7.44 -6.22
C LEU A 78 1.82 -8.27 -7.46
N LEU A 79 0.57 -8.12 -7.91
CA LEU A 79 0.07 -8.81 -9.10
C LEU A 79 0.40 -8.05 -10.40
N ARG A 80 0.26 -6.72 -10.39
CA ARG A 80 0.48 -5.87 -11.57
C ARG A 80 1.03 -4.49 -11.20
N GLY A 81 1.69 -3.85 -12.17
CA GLY A 81 2.14 -2.47 -12.04
C GLY A 81 3.54 -2.30 -11.45
N ALA A 82 4.43 -3.30 -11.60
CA ALA A 82 5.79 -3.23 -11.07
C ALA A 82 6.59 -2.02 -11.55
N THR A 83 6.30 -1.51 -12.76
CA THR A 83 6.90 -0.32 -13.38
C THR A 83 5.93 0.86 -13.45
N SER A 84 4.68 0.70 -13.00
CA SER A 84 3.63 1.73 -13.04
C SER A 84 3.36 2.31 -11.65
N ARG A 85 2.73 3.49 -11.63
CA ARG A 85 2.18 4.07 -10.40
C ARG A 85 0.88 3.37 -10.01
N GLU A 86 0.16 2.81 -10.96
CA GLU A 86 -1.04 2.03 -10.68
C GLU A 86 -0.63 0.59 -10.43
N LYS A 87 -0.89 0.12 -9.21
CA LYS A 87 -0.50 -1.22 -8.75
C LYS A 87 -1.72 -1.99 -8.32
N LEU A 88 -1.68 -3.30 -8.55
CA LEU A 88 -2.68 -4.23 -8.04
C LEU A 88 -1.98 -5.18 -7.09
N PHE A 89 -2.40 -5.19 -5.84
CA PHE A 89 -1.89 -6.10 -4.83
C PHE A 89 -2.91 -7.18 -4.50
N ARG A 90 -2.45 -8.41 -4.24
CA ARG A 90 -3.24 -9.46 -3.62
C ARG A 90 -3.02 -9.44 -2.12
N ILE A 91 -4.09 -9.59 -1.36
CA ILE A 91 -4.11 -9.69 0.09
C ILE A 91 -4.61 -11.09 0.44
N ILE A 92 -3.69 -11.97 0.86
CA ILE A 92 -3.96 -13.38 1.13
C ILE A 92 -4.79 -13.55 2.40
N ARG A 93 -4.49 -12.74 3.43
CA ARG A 93 -5.18 -12.75 4.72
C ARG A 93 -5.89 -11.43 4.97
N GLN A 94 -7.16 -11.49 5.35
CA GLN A 94 -7.96 -10.33 5.76
C GLN A 94 -8.20 -10.37 7.28
N LEU A 95 -8.47 -9.20 7.87
CA LEU A 95 -8.80 -9.06 9.29
C LEU A 95 -10.27 -9.36 9.57
#